data_AF-A0A484P3P0-F1
#
_entry.id   AF-A0A484P3P0-F1
#
_cell.length_a   1.000
_cell.length_b   1.000
_cell.length_c   1.000
_cell.angle_alpha   90.00
_cell.angle_beta   90.00
_cell.angle_gamma   90.00
#
_symmetry.space_group_name_H-M   'P 1'
#
loop_
_entity.id
_entity.type
_entity.pdbx_description
1 polymer ?
#
loop_
_entity_poly.entity_id
_entity_poly.type
_entity_poly.pdbx_seq_one_letter_code
_entity_poly.pdbx_strand_id
1 'polypeptide(L)' 'MALYLDACIEESDGDAAFIAKALGDVARAQGMSKVARETGLSRESLYKSLSGEREPDFSTVLKVLKALGIRFHAIPA' A
#
# COMPACT_ATOMS: atom_id res chain seq x y z
N MET A 1 5.59 -9.88 5.66
CA MET A 1 4.86 -8.85 4.92
C MET A 1 4.23 -7.82 5.85
N ALA A 2 3.39 -8.22 6.83
CA ALA A 2 2.88 -7.32 7.86
C ALA A 2 4.01 -6.62 8.64
N LEU A 3 4.94 -7.39 9.22
CA LEU A 3 6.12 -6.83 9.93
C LEU A 3 6.97 -5.87 9.08
N TYR A 4 7.05 -6.10 7.76
CA TYR A 4 7.77 -5.20 6.86
C TYR A 4 7.03 -3.87 6.70
N LEU A 5 5.71 -3.94 6.50
CA LEU A 5 4.89 -2.74 6.39
C LEU A 5 4.81 -1.97 7.71
N ASP A 6 4.73 -2.66 8.86
CA ASP A 6 4.75 -2.04 10.18
C ASP A 6 6.06 -1.26 10.40
N ALA A 7 7.21 -1.88 10.11
CA ALA A 7 8.51 -1.20 10.15
C ALA A 7 8.56 0.01 9.21
N CYS A 8 8.05 -0.11 7.99
CA CYS A 8 8.00 1.02 7.06
C CYS A 8 7.08 2.15 7.54
N ILE A 9 6.00 1.86 8.27
CA ILE A 9 5.10 2.88 8.85
C ILE A 9 5.78 3.58 10.03
N GLU A 10 6.52 2.85 10.86
CA GLU A 10 7.30 3.43 11.97
C GLU A 10 8.44 4.31 11.44
N GLU A 11 9.16 3.87 10.41
CA GLU A 11 10.28 4.59 9.83
C GLU A 11 9.88 5.78 8.93
N SER A 12 8.62 5.83 8.47
CA SER A 12 8.22 6.87 7.51
C SER A 12 8.16 8.28 8.10
N ASP A 13 8.06 8.42 9.42
CA ASP A 13 7.86 9.69 10.12
C ASP A 13 6.71 10.52 9.50
N GLY A 14 5.67 9.84 9.02
CA GLY A 14 4.50 10.46 8.38
C GLY A 14 4.60 10.65 6.86
N ASP A 15 5.68 10.23 6.20
CA ASP A 15 5.80 10.28 4.74
C ASP A 15 4.87 9.26 4.05
N ALA A 16 3.78 9.77 3.46
CA ALA A 16 2.80 8.95 2.76
C ALA A 16 3.34 8.33 1.46
N ALA A 17 4.27 9.00 0.76
CA ALA A 17 4.88 8.47 -0.46
C ALA A 17 5.81 7.29 -0.15
N PHE A 18 6.53 7.35 0.97
CA PHE A 18 7.33 6.22 1.46
C PHE A 18 6.45 4.99 1.74
N ILE A 19 5.33 5.17 2.47
CA ILE A 19 4.37 4.09 2.73
C ILE A 19 3.80 3.54 1.41
N ALA A 20 3.50 4.41 0.44
CA ALA A 20 3.01 4.02 -0.87
C ALA A 20 3.98 3.10 -1.61
N LYS A 21 5.28 3.40 -1.54
CA LYS A 21 6.34 2.58 -2.12
C LYS A 21 6.38 1.20 -1.48
N ALA A 22 6.36 1.13 -0.15
CA ALA A 22 6.34 -0.13 0.59
C ALA A 22 5.11 -1.00 0.22
N LEU A 23 3.93 -0.39 0.11
CA LEU A 23 2.73 -1.06 -0.39
C LEU A 23 2.89 -1.56 -1.82
N GLY A 24 3.56 -0.79 -2.67
CA GLY A 24 3.91 -1.17 -4.04
C GLY A 24 4.80 -2.42 -4.08
N ASP A 25 5.80 -2.51 -3.22
CA ASP A 25 6.71 -3.66 -3.16
C ASP A 25 5.96 -4.93 -2.73
N VAL A 26 5.11 -4.81 -1.72
CA VAL A 26 4.23 -5.91 -1.29
C VAL A 26 3.25 -6.31 -2.40
N ALA A 27 2.64 -5.34 -3.10
CA ALA A 27 1.70 -5.61 -4.18
C ALA A 27 2.35 -6.29 -5.39
N ARG A 28 3.60 -5.93 -5.73
CA ARG A 28 4.37 -6.61 -6.77
C ARG A 28 4.67 -8.05 -6.37
N ALA A 29 5.07 -8.29 -5.12
CA ALA A 29 5.33 -9.63 -4.61
C ALA A 29 4.08 -10.53 -4.60
N GLN A 30 2.88 -9.98 -4.35
CA GLN A 30 1.62 -10.74 -4.41
C GLN A 30 1.05 -10.92 -5.83
N GLY A 31 1.57 -10.17 -6.81
CA GLY A 31 1.10 -10.18 -8.19
C GLY A 31 0.13 -9.04 -8.50
N MET A 32 0.62 -8.06 -9.27
CA MET A 32 -0.11 -6.82 -9.57
C MET A 32 -1.48 -7.05 -10.25
N SER A 33 -1.62 -8.09 -11.08
CA SER A 33 -2.91 -8.41 -11.73
C SER A 33 -3.98 -8.84 -10.72
N LYS A 34 -3.59 -9.56 -9.67
CA LYS A 34 -4.51 -9.96 -8.60
C LYS A 34 -4.95 -8.74 -7.80
N VAL A 35 -3.99 -7.89 -7.41
CA VAL A 35 -4.26 -6.66 -6.65
C VAL A 35 -5.17 -5.71 -7.44
N ALA A 36 -4.93 -5.52 -8.74
CA ALA A 36 -5.80 -4.74 -9.61
C ALA A 36 -7.25 -5.25 -9.60
N ARG A 37 -7.44 -6.58 -9.75
CA ARG A 37 -8.77 -7.21 -9.72
C ARG A 37 -9.48 -6.99 -8.40
N GLU A 38 -8.79 -7.18 -7.28
CA GLU A 38 -9.39 -7.10 -5.94
C GLU A 38 -9.64 -5.65 -5.48
N THR A 39 -8.81 -4.71 -5.92
CA THR A 39 -9.01 -3.27 -5.64
C THR A 39 -10.02 -2.60 -6.57
N GLY A 40 -10.29 -3.19 -7.74
CA GLY A 40 -11.05 -2.56 -8.82
C GLY A 40 -10.30 -1.43 -9.53
N LEU A 41 -8.99 -1.32 -9.33
CA LEU A 41 -8.13 -0.31 -9.94
C LEU A 41 -7.38 -0.88 -11.14
N SER A 42 -7.03 -0.02 -12.10
CA SER A 42 -6.15 -0.44 -13.20
C SER A 42 -4.73 -0.67 -12.69
N ARG A 43 -3.98 -1.57 -13.34
CA ARG A 43 -2.54 -1.76 -13.03
C ARG A 43 -1.75 -0.47 -13.17
N GLU A 44 -2.06 0.34 -14.18
CA GLU A 44 -1.42 1.65 -14.39
C GLU A 44 -1.68 2.60 -13.21
N SER A 45 -2.93 2.67 -12.73
CA SER A 45 -3.26 3.47 -11.55
C SER A 45 -2.53 2.98 -10.30
N LEU A 46 -2.43 1.66 -10.11
CA LEU A 46 -1.65 1.07 -9.01
C LEU A 46 -0.17 1.41 -9.12
N TYR A 47 0.44 1.31 -10.31
CA TYR A 47 1.84 1.70 -10.49
C TYR A 47 2.08 3.17 -10.18
N LYS A 48 1.20 4.06 -10.64
CA LYS A 48 1.31 5.51 -10.36
C LYS A 48 1.08 5.84 -8.88
N SER A 49 0.11 5.21 -8.24
CA SER A 49 -0.22 5.49 -6.84
C SER A 49 0.76 4.84 -5.85
N LEU A 50 1.41 3.73 -6.23
CA LEU A 50 2.33 2.98 -5.36
C LEU A 50 3.80 3.06 -5.84
N SER A 51 4.14 4.10 -6.61
CA SER A 51 5.51 4.34 -7.07
C SER A 51 6.40 4.94 -5.97
N GLY A 52 5.81 5.67 -5.03
CA GLY A 52 6.52 6.52 -4.07
C GLY A 52 6.97 7.86 -4.64
N GLU A 53 6.57 8.20 -5.87
CA GLU A 53 6.84 9.51 -6.48
C GLU A 53 5.76 10.55 -6.14
N ARG A 54 4.62 10.09 -5.63
CA ARG A 54 3.48 10.92 -5.25
C ARG A 54 2.78 10.35 -4.03
N GLU A 55 2.08 11.20 -3.31
CA GLU A 55 1.20 10.76 -2.23
C GLU A 55 -0.02 10.01 -2.80
N PRO A 56 -0.32 8.80 -2.30
CA PRO A 56 -1.51 8.09 -2.69
C PRO A 56 -2.74 8.69 -1.98
N ASP A 57 -3.88 8.68 -2.66
CA ASP A 57 -5.15 8.91 -1.97
C ASP A 57 -5.33 7.89 -0.85
N PHE A 58 -5.75 8.34 0.33
CA PHE A 58 -5.97 7.45 1.47
C PHE A 58 -6.96 6.31 1.15
N SER A 59 -7.95 6.57 0.32
CA SER A 59 -8.89 5.54 -0.17
C SER A 59 -8.20 4.45 -0.99
N THR A 60 -7.15 4.79 -1.75
CA THR A 60 -6.33 3.82 -2.50
C THR A 60 -5.53 2.96 -1.54
N VAL A 61 -4.92 3.56 -0.51
CA VAL A 61 -4.19 2.84 0.53
C VAL A 61 -5.07 1.77 1.19
N LEU A 62 -6.27 2.15 1.64
CA LEU A 62 -7.20 1.22 2.28
C LEU A 62 -7.64 0.07 1.36
N LYS A 63 -7.92 0.36 0.08
CA LYS A 63 -8.26 -0.67 -0.92
C LYS A 63 -7.10 -1.65 -1.12
N VAL A 64 -5.88 -1.14 -1.26
CA VAL A 64 -4.68 -1.95 -1.47
C VAL A 64 -4.41 -2.81 -0.25
N LEU A 65 -4.44 -2.26 0.97
CA LEU A 65 -4.30 -3.04 2.21
C LEU A 65 -5.28 -4.22 2.26
N LYS A 66 -6.56 -3.96 1.94
CA LYS A 66 -7.59 -5.01 1.89
C LYS A 66 -7.27 -6.09 0.84
N ALA A 67 -6.88 -5.70 -0.38
CA ALA A 67 -6.49 -6.64 -1.44
C ALA A 67 -5.23 -7.45 -1.09
N LEU A 68 -4.36 -6.89 -0.26
CA LEU A 68 -3.19 -7.61 0.26
C LEU A 68 -3.53 -8.53 1.45
N GLY A 69 -4.78 -8.54 1.93
CA GLY A 69 -5.21 -9.28 3.11
C GLY A 69 -4.72 -8.67 4.42
N ILE A 70 -4.34 -7.39 4.42
CA ILE A 70 -3.86 -6.64 5.58
C ILE A 70 -5.05 -5.88 6.19
N ARG A 71 -5.17 -5.95 7.52
CA ARG A 71 -6.18 -5.19 8.27
C ARG A 71 -5.57 -3.90 8.81
N PHE A 72 -6.26 -2.79 8.60
CA PHE A 72 -5.90 -1.50 9.19
C PHE A 72 -6.56 -1.36 10.56
N HIS A 73 -5.76 -1.13 11.60
CA HIS A 73 -6.22 -1.07 13.00
C HIS A 73 -5.57 0.10 13.72
N ALA A 74 -6.36 0.78 14.56
CA ALA A 74 -5.86 1.80 15.47
C ALA A 74 -5.45 1.15 16.79
N ILE A 75 -4.27 1.49 17.29
CA ILE A 75 -3.73 1.05 18.58
C ILE A 75 -3.34 2.32 19.34
N PRO A 76 -3.67 2.45 20.64
CA PRO A 76 -3.15 3.55 21.46
C PRO A 76 -1.62 3.57 21.44
N ALA A 77 -1.05 4.78 21.47
CA ALA A 77 0.39 4.99 21.62
C ALA A 77 0.86 4.66 23.04
#